data_AF-A0A6S7GBW6-F1
#
_entry.id   AF-A0A6S7GBW6-F1
#
_cell.length_a   1.000
_cell.length_b   1.000
_cell.length_c   1.000
_cell.angle_alpha   90.00
_cell.angle_beta   90.00
_cell.angle_gamma   90.00
#
_symmetry.space_group_name_H-M   'P 1'
#
loop_
_entity.id
_entity.type
_entity.pdbx_description
1 polymer ?
#
loop_
_entity_poly.entity_id
_entity_poly.type
_entity_poly.pdbx_seq_one_letter_code
_entity_poly.pdbx_strand_id
1 'polypeptide(L)'
;MSKRRKSSKPDTFSVESLCDEAEKEVNQEVTAAKILNDLGSIKLDAVENVPVVVILCALIVKFGVSIVCAMACVVPSLRILPTSVCCEVLKLLCPSLPEDEANNIYQCLSNMPNHFGSNTSKVHVFAPPCSRCLECDSNLVRQNDPVEIKYNTLNGTNEGIKVSLKCNKCSKRYGYAKFGNPTDGWKLYPESRSSVETSDVCFVDRSL
;
A
#
# COMPACT_ATOMS: atom_id res chain seq x y z
N MET A 1 -55.03 42.26 -33.18
CA MET A 1 -54.67 41.43 -32.00
C MET A 1 -53.17 41.47 -31.80
N SER A 2 -52.65 42.35 -30.93
CA SER A 2 -51.21 42.44 -30.62
C SER A 2 -50.91 41.68 -29.32
N LYS A 3 -50.09 40.63 -29.41
CA LYS A 3 -49.57 39.89 -28.26
C LYS A 3 -48.59 40.77 -27.49
N ARG A 4 -48.93 41.14 -26.24
CA ARG A 4 -48.01 41.74 -25.27
C ARG A 4 -46.85 40.78 -25.01
N ARG A 5 -45.63 41.16 -25.42
CA ARG A 5 -44.39 40.53 -24.93
C ARG A 5 -44.23 40.89 -23.45
N LYS A 6 -44.23 39.88 -22.57
CA LYS A 6 -43.74 40.02 -21.18
C LYS A 6 -42.24 40.33 -21.26
N SER A 7 -41.83 41.50 -20.79
CA SER A 7 -40.42 41.78 -20.54
C SER A 7 -39.96 40.90 -19.38
N SER A 8 -39.09 39.92 -19.64
CA SER A 8 -38.29 39.29 -18.60
C SER A 8 -37.38 40.37 -18.02
N LYS A 9 -37.52 40.66 -16.72
CA LYS A 9 -36.54 41.47 -16.01
C LYS A 9 -35.17 40.77 -16.13
N PRO A 10 -34.07 41.49 -16.36
CA PRO A 10 -32.76 40.90 -16.23
C PRO A 10 -32.57 40.51 -14.77
N ASP A 11 -32.13 39.28 -14.51
CA ASP A 11 -31.67 38.86 -13.18
C ASP A 11 -30.52 39.80 -12.80
N THR A 12 -30.85 40.82 -12.00
CA THR A 12 -29.87 41.74 -11.46
C THR A 12 -29.04 40.96 -10.46
N PHE A 13 -27.84 40.57 -10.87
CA PHE A 13 -26.76 40.13 -10.01
C PHE A 13 -26.58 41.18 -8.90
N SER A 14 -27.05 40.86 -7.68
CA SER A 14 -26.87 41.74 -6.52
C SER A 14 -25.51 41.43 -5.88
N VAL A 15 -24.86 42.48 -5.38
CA VAL A 15 -23.59 42.33 -4.66
C VAL A 15 -23.77 41.50 -3.39
N GLU A 16 -24.94 41.56 -2.74
CA GLU A 16 -25.26 40.68 -1.61
C GLU A 16 -25.28 39.20 -2.00
N SER A 17 -25.80 38.86 -3.19
CA SER A 17 -25.77 37.47 -3.70
C SER A 17 -24.35 36.95 -3.91
N LEU A 18 -23.41 37.80 -4.30
CA LEU A 18 -21.99 37.45 -4.46
C LEU A 18 -21.30 37.30 -3.10
N CYS A 19 -21.62 38.14 -2.12
CA CYS A 19 -21.10 38.01 -0.76
C CYS A 19 -21.59 36.72 -0.09
N ASP A 20 -22.87 36.37 -0.22
CA ASP A 20 -23.42 35.13 0.33
C ASP A 20 -22.80 33.87 -0.30
N GLU A 21 -22.49 33.92 -1.60
CA GLU A 21 -21.81 32.84 -2.31
C GLU A 21 -20.35 32.72 -1.85
N ALA A 22 -19.62 33.84 -1.76
CA ALA A 22 -18.26 33.88 -1.25
C ALA A 22 -18.16 33.41 0.22
N GLU A 23 -19.10 33.80 1.08
CA GLU A 23 -19.14 33.33 2.48
C GLU A 23 -19.43 31.83 2.57
N LYS A 24 -20.27 31.27 1.69
CA LYS A 24 -20.49 29.82 1.62
C LYS A 24 -19.26 29.08 1.15
N GLU A 25 -18.56 29.57 0.12
CA GLU A 25 -17.31 28.96 -0.35
C GLU A 25 -16.23 29.02 0.72
N VAL A 26 -16.04 30.16 1.39
CA VAL A 26 -15.07 30.31 2.50
C VAL A 26 -15.44 29.39 3.66
N ASN A 27 -16.72 29.31 4.06
CA ASN A 27 -17.14 28.41 5.12
C ASN A 27 -16.97 26.93 4.75
N GLN A 28 -17.21 26.57 3.49
CA GLN A 28 -16.97 25.22 2.99
C GLN A 28 -15.46 24.89 2.99
N GLU A 29 -14.61 25.83 2.57
CA GLU A 29 -13.15 25.66 2.57
C GLU A 29 -12.60 25.53 4.00
N VAL A 30 -13.08 26.36 4.94
CA VAL A 30 -12.74 26.27 6.37
C VAL A 30 -13.20 24.93 6.96
N THR A 31 -14.40 24.48 6.59
CA THR A 31 -14.94 23.18 7.05
C THR A 31 -14.13 22.01 6.47
N ALA A 32 -13.79 22.07 5.17
CA ALA A 32 -12.97 21.06 4.52
C ALA A 32 -11.56 20.99 5.12
N ALA A 33 -10.93 22.15 5.36
CA ALA A 33 -9.62 22.23 6.01
C ALA A 33 -9.65 21.65 7.42
N LYS A 34 -10.72 21.92 8.19
CA LYS A 34 -10.92 21.33 9.52
C LYS A 34 -11.07 19.81 9.44
N ILE A 35 -11.90 19.29 8.53
CA ILE A 35 -12.08 17.84 8.33
C ILE A 35 -10.75 17.17 7.97
N LEU A 36 -9.96 17.77 7.08
CA LEU A 36 -8.65 17.25 6.69
C LEU A 36 -7.67 17.23 7.87
N ASN A 37 -7.65 18.29 8.69
CA ASN A 37 -6.83 18.33 9.91
C ASN A 37 -7.26 17.27 10.92
N ASP A 38 -8.58 17.14 11.14
CA ASP A 38 -9.15 16.13 12.04
C ASP A 38 -8.77 14.71 11.56
N LEU A 39 -8.92 14.42 10.26
CA LEU A 39 -8.53 13.14 9.65
C LEU A 39 -7.03 12.87 9.76
N GLY A 40 -6.18 13.88 9.52
CA GLY A 40 -4.72 13.75 9.63
C GLY A 40 -4.25 13.49 11.07
N SER A 41 -5.05 13.87 12.06
CA SER A 41 -4.76 13.68 13.48
C SER A 41 -5.24 12.34 14.05
N ILE A 42 -5.97 11.52 13.27
CA ILE A 42 -6.48 10.23 13.72
C ILE A 42 -5.32 9.31 14.09
N LYS A 43 -5.36 8.80 15.33
CA LYS A 43 -4.49 7.70 15.76
C LYS A 43 -5.07 6.38 15.29
N LEU A 44 -4.21 5.57 14.67
CA LEU A 44 -4.58 4.28 14.09
C LEU A 44 -4.56 3.14 15.13
N ASP A 45 -4.45 3.45 16.43
CA ASP A 45 -4.50 2.48 17.52
C ASP A 45 -5.94 2.16 17.98
N ALA A 46 -6.92 3.03 17.68
CA ALA A 46 -8.31 2.95 18.17
C ALA A 46 -9.35 2.59 17.08
N VAL A 47 -8.95 1.84 16.04
CA VAL A 47 -9.70 1.75 14.78
C VAL A 47 -10.78 0.66 14.72
N GLU A 48 -10.92 -0.17 15.76
CA GLU A 48 -11.84 -1.32 15.75
C GLU A 48 -13.31 -0.93 15.50
N ASN A 49 -13.68 0.33 15.74
CA ASN A 49 -15.05 0.84 15.56
C ASN A 49 -15.19 1.92 14.47
N VAL A 50 -14.14 2.19 13.71
CA VAL A 50 -14.15 3.24 12.68
C VAL A 50 -14.48 2.62 11.32
N PRO A 51 -15.40 3.23 10.52
CA PRO A 51 -15.69 2.73 9.18
C PRO A 51 -14.44 2.70 8.29
N VAL A 52 -14.26 1.60 7.56
CA VAL A 52 -13.13 1.34 6.66
C VAL A 52 -12.81 2.51 5.71
N VAL A 53 -13.86 3.19 5.21
CA VAL A 53 -13.72 4.37 4.35
C VAL A 53 -13.06 5.56 5.07
N VAL A 54 -13.41 5.79 6.34
CA VAL A 54 -12.84 6.87 7.15
C VAL A 54 -11.37 6.61 7.42
N ILE A 55 -11.01 5.36 7.71
CA ILE A 55 -9.61 4.92 7.89
C ILE A 55 -8.83 5.19 6.60
N LEU A 56 -9.37 4.77 5.45
CA LEU A 56 -8.72 5.01 4.17
C LEU A 56 -8.52 6.50 3.91
N CYS A 57 -9.53 7.33 4.14
CA CYS A 57 -9.40 8.78 4.01
C CYS A 57 -8.32 9.34 4.93
N ALA A 58 -8.26 8.91 6.20
CA ALA A 58 -7.24 9.33 7.15
C ALA A 58 -5.83 8.95 6.66
N LEU A 59 -5.64 7.72 6.16
CA LEU A 59 -4.38 7.28 5.58
C LEU A 59 -3.99 8.10 4.35
N ILE A 60 -4.94 8.38 3.45
CA ILE A 60 -4.70 9.18 2.24
C ILE A 60 -4.31 10.61 2.61
N VAL A 61 -4.98 11.22 3.59
CA VAL A 61 -4.64 12.57 4.06
C VAL A 61 -3.26 12.59 4.71
N LYS A 62 -2.93 11.57 5.50
CA LYS A 62 -1.67 11.52 6.26
C LYS A 62 -0.45 11.19 5.41
N PHE A 63 -0.58 10.26 4.46
CA PHE A 63 0.54 9.72 3.69
C PHE A 63 0.47 10.02 2.19
N GLY A 64 -0.67 10.50 1.71
CA GLY A 64 -0.92 10.72 0.28
C GLY A 64 -1.44 9.47 -0.43
N VAL A 65 -2.27 9.70 -1.45
CA VAL A 65 -2.94 8.63 -2.21
C VAL A 65 -1.97 7.64 -2.87
N SER A 66 -0.84 8.13 -3.40
CA SER A 66 0.13 7.28 -4.11
C SER A 66 0.74 6.23 -3.19
N ILE A 67 1.16 6.66 -1.99
CA ILE A 67 1.77 5.77 -0.99
C ILE A 67 0.76 4.75 -0.49
N VAL A 68 -0.46 5.19 -0.17
CA VAL A 68 -1.52 4.28 0.31
C VAL A 68 -1.89 3.25 -0.76
N CYS A 69 -1.99 3.65 -2.03
CA CYS A 69 -2.20 2.73 -3.14
C CYS A 69 -1.04 1.73 -3.28
N ALA A 70 0.21 2.18 -3.17
CA ALA A 70 1.38 1.31 -3.21
C ALA A 70 1.37 0.28 -2.07
N MET A 71 1.08 0.71 -0.85
CA MET A 71 0.93 -0.17 0.31
C MET A 71 -0.20 -1.20 0.10
N ALA A 72 -1.38 -0.74 -0.33
CA ALA A 72 -2.52 -1.62 -0.57
C ALA A 72 -2.23 -2.68 -1.65
N CYS A 73 -1.46 -2.33 -2.69
CA CYS A 73 -1.02 -3.26 -3.72
C CYS A 73 -0.09 -4.36 -3.18
N VAL A 74 0.80 -4.04 -2.23
CA VAL A 74 1.77 -5.03 -1.71
C VAL A 74 1.21 -5.89 -0.59
N VAL A 75 0.26 -5.39 0.20
CA VAL A 75 -0.28 -6.06 1.40
C VAL A 75 -0.74 -7.51 1.17
N PRO A 76 -1.43 -7.86 0.07
CA PRO A 76 -1.78 -9.26 -0.20
C PRO A 76 -0.56 -10.19 -0.24
N SER A 77 0.58 -9.71 -0.74
CA SER A 77 1.84 -10.47 -0.81
C SER A 77 2.54 -10.60 0.55
N LEU A 78 2.17 -9.78 1.53
CA LEU A 78 2.75 -9.77 2.87
C LEU A 78 2.04 -10.73 3.83
N ARG A 79 0.84 -11.23 3.50
CA ARG A 79 -0.01 -12.04 4.40
C ARG A 79 0.68 -13.27 4.99
N ILE A 80 1.64 -13.85 4.29
CA ILE A 80 2.37 -15.05 4.70
C ILE A 80 3.66 -14.74 5.46
N LEU A 81 4.02 -13.46 5.59
CA LEU A 81 5.27 -13.04 6.22
C LEU A 81 5.06 -12.75 7.71
N PRO A 82 6.13 -12.85 8.52
CA PRO A 82 6.08 -12.40 9.91
C PRO A 82 5.72 -10.91 10.00
N THR A 83 4.91 -10.52 10.98
CA THR A 83 4.45 -9.12 11.17
C THR A 83 5.60 -8.12 11.18
N SER A 84 6.73 -8.45 11.81
CA SER A 84 7.91 -7.58 11.83
C SER A 84 8.43 -7.30 10.42
N VAL A 85 8.43 -8.30 9.53
CA VAL A 85 8.84 -8.14 8.13
C VAL A 85 7.81 -7.31 7.36
N CYS A 86 6.51 -7.50 7.61
CA CYS A 86 5.47 -6.68 7.00
C CYS A 86 5.67 -5.19 7.32
N CYS A 87 5.95 -4.86 8.58
CA CYS A 87 6.20 -3.48 9.00
C CYS A 87 7.43 -2.87 8.29
N GLU A 88 8.52 -3.61 8.16
CA GLU A 88 9.72 -3.13 7.45
C GLU A 88 9.45 -2.88 5.96
N VAL A 89 8.66 -3.76 5.32
CA VAL A 89 8.27 -3.54 3.92
C VAL A 89 7.42 -2.27 3.77
N LEU A 90 6.51 -1.99 4.71
CA LEU A 90 5.73 -0.75 4.70
C LEU A 90 6.59 0.49 4.96
N LYS A 91 7.60 0.39 5.83
CA LYS A 91 8.57 1.47 6.06
C LYS A 91 9.43 1.78 4.83
N LEU A 92 9.77 0.80 4.00
CA LEU A 92 10.44 1.06 2.72
C LEU A 92 9.55 1.88 1.77
N LEU A 93 8.26 1.57 1.71
CA LEU A 93 7.30 2.32 0.89
C LEU A 93 7.00 3.72 1.43
N CYS A 94 7.11 3.91 2.74
CA CYS A 94 6.91 5.18 3.41
C CYS A 94 7.92 5.35 4.54
N PRO A 95 9.11 5.91 4.26
CA PRO A 95 10.17 6.07 5.27
C PRO A 95 9.78 6.98 6.44
N SER A 96 8.80 7.87 6.24
CA SER A 96 8.25 8.74 7.30
C SER A 96 7.26 8.02 8.22
N LEU A 97 6.99 6.73 7.99
CA LEU A 97 6.00 5.98 8.74
C LEU A 97 6.49 5.68 10.17
N PRO A 98 5.73 6.10 11.20
CA PRO A 98 6.06 5.74 12.58
C PRO A 98 6.00 4.23 12.81
N GLU A 99 6.91 3.71 13.64
CA GLU A 99 7.04 2.27 13.90
C GLU A 99 5.81 1.68 14.60
N ASP A 100 5.21 2.45 15.51
CA ASP A 100 3.99 2.14 16.24
C ASP A 100 2.74 2.12 15.33
N GLU A 101 2.78 2.81 14.19
CA GLU A 101 1.65 2.85 13.25
C GLU A 101 1.74 1.77 12.15
N ALA A 102 2.93 1.28 11.81
CA ALA A 102 3.12 0.36 10.69
C ALA A 102 2.28 -0.93 10.81
N ASN A 103 2.20 -1.51 12.02
CA ASN A 103 1.36 -2.68 12.24
C ASN A 103 -0.13 -2.34 12.08
N ASN A 104 -0.58 -1.20 12.59
CA ASN A 104 -1.97 -0.79 12.50
C ASN A 104 -2.38 -0.54 11.04
N ILE A 105 -1.51 0.10 10.24
CA ILE A 105 -1.72 0.28 8.80
C ILE A 105 -1.78 -1.07 8.10
N TYR A 106 -0.86 -1.99 8.41
CA TYR A 106 -0.89 -3.33 7.85
C TYR A 106 -2.22 -4.04 8.14
N GLN A 107 -2.71 -4.01 9.39
CA GLN A 107 -3.99 -4.60 9.76
C GLN A 107 -5.16 -3.93 9.03
N CYS A 108 -5.19 -2.59 8.99
CA CYS A 108 -6.23 -1.85 8.29
C CYS A 108 -6.28 -2.22 6.82
N LEU A 109 -5.15 -2.15 6.12
CA LEU A 109 -5.06 -2.45 4.69
C LEU A 109 -5.32 -3.93 4.38
N SER A 110 -4.98 -4.84 5.30
CA SER A 110 -5.25 -6.28 5.13
C SER A 110 -6.74 -6.62 5.12
N ASN A 111 -7.53 -5.80 5.82
CA ASN A 111 -8.99 -5.93 5.95
C ASN A 111 -9.75 -5.13 4.86
N MET A 112 -9.05 -4.31 4.07
CA MET A 112 -9.66 -3.58 2.96
C MET A 112 -10.00 -4.55 1.82
N PRO A 113 -11.18 -4.39 1.18
CA PRO A 113 -11.42 -5.08 -0.08
C PRO A 113 -10.46 -4.53 -1.16
N ASN A 114 -10.04 -5.38 -2.10
CA ASN A 114 -9.17 -5.01 -3.22
C ASN A 114 -9.90 -4.05 -4.19
N HIS A 115 -10.05 -2.78 -3.81
CA HIS A 115 -10.67 -1.73 -4.61
C HIS A 115 -9.65 -0.83 -5.32
N PHE A 116 -8.35 -1.02 -5.07
CA PHE A 116 -7.29 -0.22 -5.70
C PHE A 116 -7.00 -0.75 -7.11
N GLY A 117 -7.47 -0.01 -8.11
CA GLY A 117 -7.27 -0.30 -9.53
C GLY A 117 -5.82 -0.06 -9.99
N SER A 118 -5.22 -1.15 -10.50
CA SER A 118 -4.01 -1.42 -11.29
C SER A 118 -3.17 -0.32 -12.03
N ASN A 119 -3.32 0.99 -11.83
CA ASN A 119 -2.68 1.98 -12.73
C ASN A 119 -1.56 2.85 -12.13
N THR A 120 -1.19 2.67 -10.86
CA THR A 120 -0.02 3.34 -10.28
C THR A 120 1.12 2.35 -10.08
N SER A 121 2.35 2.79 -10.32
CA SER A 121 3.63 2.11 -10.06
C SER A 121 3.47 0.87 -9.18
N LYS A 122 3.51 -0.32 -9.80
CA LYS A 122 3.33 -1.58 -9.08
C LYS A 122 4.66 -1.91 -8.42
N VAL A 123 4.81 -1.55 -7.15
CA VAL A 123 5.89 -2.12 -6.35
C VAL A 123 5.57 -3.61 -6.15
N HIS A 124 6.53 -4.48 -6.48
CA HIS A 124 6.37 -5.93 -6.38
C HIS A 124 7.12 -6.51 -5.19
N VAL A 125 6.50 -7.40 -4.43
CA VAL A 125 7.17 -8.09 -3.31
C VAL A 125 7.63 -9.48 -3.75
N PHE A 126 8.93 -9.72 -3.66
CA PHE A 126 9.59 -10.99 -3.96
C PHE A 126 9.93 -11.72 -2.67
N ALA A 127 8.93 -12.45 -2.16
CA ALA A 127 9.06 -13.22 -0.92
C ALA A 127 8.91 -14.74 -1.13
N PRO A 128 9.33 -15.56 -0.16
CA PRO A 128 9.05 -17.00 -0.15
C PRO A 128 7.53 -17.26 -0.18
N PRO A 129 7.05 -18.33 -0.84
CA PRO A 129 5.63 -18.66 -0.92
C PRO A 129 5.07 -19.37 0.33
N CYS A 130 5.81 -19.42 1.43
CA CYS A 130 5.44 -20.17 2.63
C CYS A 130 5.75 -19.38 3.90
N SER A 131 4.90 -19.55 4.92
CA SER A 131 5.07 -18.96 6.26
C SER A 131 5.76 -19.90 7.26
N ARG A 132 5.82 -21.19 6.95
CA ARG A 132 6.37 -22.25 7.80
C ARG A 132 7.47 -23.02 7.08
N CYS A 133 8.38 -23.59 7.86
CA CYS A 133 9.49 -24.38 7.32
C CYS A 133 8.98 -25.66 6.65
N LEU A 134 9.36 -25.88 5.39
CA LEU A 134 8.97 -27.06 4.61
C LEU A 134 9.60 -28.38 5.10
N GLU A 135 10.57 -28.31 6.02
CA GLU A 135 11.25 -29.49 6.57
C GLU A 135 10.75 -29.87 7.98
N CYS A 136 10.64 -28.88 8.87
CA CYS A 136 10.38 -29.11 10.29
C CYS A 136 9.16 -28.36 10.82
N ASP A 137 8.40 -27.73 9.92
CA ASP A 137 7.17 -26.98 10.19
C ASP A 137 7.30 -25.84 11.23
N SER A 138 8.51 -25.48 11.63
CA SER A 138 8.75 -24.37 12.56
C SER A 138 8.60 -23.02 11.87
N ASN A 139 8.36 -21.96 12.66
CA ASN A 139 8.15 -20.62 12.13
C ASN A 139 9.35 -20.11 11.34
N LEU A 140 9.06 -19.45 10.22
CA LEU A 140 10.06 -18.66 9.51
C LEU A 140 10.17 -17.28 10.17
N VAL A 141 11.39 -16.81 10.31
CA VAL A 141 11.72 -15.49 10.87
C VAL A 141 12.58 -14.71 9.88
N ARG A 142 12.69 -13.40 10.08
CA ARG A 142 13.55 -12.53 9.28
C ARG A 142 14.98 -13.11 9.20
N GLN A 143 15.50 -13.26 7.99
CA GLN A 143 16.92 -13.58 7.78
C GLN A 143 17.74 -12.30 7.71
N ASN A 144 17.37 -11.42 6.78
CA ASN A 144 17.96 -10.10 6.53
C ASN A 144 16.82 -9.09 6.43
N ASP A 145 17.14 -7.80 6.52
CA ASP A 145 16.15 -6.74 6.25
C ASP A 145 15.66 -6.82 4.80
N PRO A 146 14.38 -6.47 4.53
CA PRO A 146 13.89 -6.34 3.18
C PRO A 146 14.76 -5.38 2.37
N VAL A 147 14.97 -5.70 1.09
CA VAL A 147 15.87 -4.93 0.21
C VAL A 147 15.12 -4.46 -1.02
N GLU A 148 15.30 -3.19 -1.39
CA GLU A 148 14.81 -2.65 -2.65
C GLU A 148 15.57 -3.23 -3.84
N ILE A 149 14.84 -3.63 -4.88
CA ILE A 149 15.38 -4.28 -6.07
C ILE A 149 14.76 -3.69 -7.34
N LYS A 150 15.40 -3.95 -8.48
CA LYS A 150 14.83 -3.63 -9.81
C LYS A 150 14.07 -4.82 -10.37
N TYR A 151 12.87 -4.60 -10.87
CA TYR A 151 12.07 -5.61 -11.56
C TYR A 151 11.80 -5.21 -13.01
N ASN A 152 12.42 -5.89 -13.95
CA ASN A 152 12.25 -5.61 -15.38
C ASN A 152 11.10 -6.44 -15.95
N THR A 153 10.19 -5.76 -16.64
CA THR A 153 9.03 -6.33 -17.33
C THR A 153 9.03 -5.89 -18.80
N LEU A 154 8.18 -6.49 -19.63
CA LEU A 154 7.99 -6.07 -21.03
C LEU A 154 7.63 -4.57 -21.15
N ASN A 155 6.98 -4.01 -20.13
CA ASN A 155 6.52 -2.63 -20.11
C ASN A 155 7.55 -1.65 -19.50
N GLY A 156 8.74 -2.14 -19.14
CA GLY A 156 9.81 -1.33 -18.53
C GLY A 156 10.24 -1.82 -17.15
N THR A 157 11.04 -1.01 -16.46
CA THR A 157 11.57 -1.30 -15.13
C THR A 157 10.65 -0.75 -14.04
N ASN A 158 10.25 -1.64 -13.13
CA ASN A 158 9.50 -1.35 -11.92
C ASN A 158 10.39 -1.51 -10.68
N GLU A 159 9.94 -0.96 -9.57
CA GLU A 159 10.53 -1.19 -8.26
C GLU A 159 10.01 -2.49 -7.65
N GLY A 160 10.82 -3.11 -6.80
CA GLY A 160 10.40 -4.26 -6.03
C GLY A 160 11.12 -4.35 -4.69
N ILE A 161 10.62 -5.25 -3.84
CA ILE A 161 11.14 -5.48 -2.50
C ILE A 161 11.39 -6.97 -2.33
N LYS A 162 12.65 -7.35 -2.13
CA LYS A 162 13.07 -8.73 -1.88
C LYS A 162 13.05 -9.02 -0.40
N VAL A 163 12.41 -10.13 -0.02
CA VAL A 163 12.33 -10.61 1.36
C VAL A 163 12.99 -11.98 1.44
N SER A 164 13.83 -12.17 2.46
CA SER A 164 14.46 -13.47 2.76
C SER A 164 14.20 -13.86 4.21
N LEU A 165 13.79 -15.10 4.41
CA LEU A 165 13.46 -15.68 5.71
C LEU A 165 14.39 -16.83 6.06
N LYS A 166 14.48 -17.16 7.34
CA LYS A 166 15.17 -18.35 7.84
C LYS A 166 14.29 -19.10 8.82
N CYS A 167 14.40 -20.42 8.86
CA CYS A 167 13.76 -21.21 9.90
C CYS A 167 14.46 -20.98 11.24
N ASN A 168 13.70 -20.72 12.30
CA ASN A 168 14.25 -20.51 13.64
C ASN A 168 14.80 -21.79 14.30
N LYS A 169 14.47 -22.97 13.77
CA LYS A 169 14.88 -24.28 14.34
C LYS A 169 16.00 -24.94 13.55
N CYS A 170 15.81 -25.14 12.24
CA CYS A 170 16.76 -25.87 11.41
C CYS A 170 17.65 -24.97 10.53
N SER A 171 17.56 -23.64 10.69
CA SER A 171 18.40 -22.64 10.01
C SER A 171 18.38 -22.68 8.46
N LYS A 172 17.46 -23.43 7.85
CA LYS A 172 17.23 -23.37 6.39
C LYS A 172 16.77 -21.97 6.00
N ARG A 173 17.32 -21.47 4.91
CA ARG A 173 17.05 -20.16 4.32
C ARG A 173 15.97 -20.29 3.26
N TYR A 174 15.14 -19.28 3.13
CA TYR A 174 13.99 -19.22 2.24
C TYR A 174 14.02 -17.88 1.51
N GLY A 175 14.27 -17.92 0.21
CA GLY A 175 14.17 -16.77 -0.68
C GLY A 175 12.94 -16.88 -1.59
N TYR A 176 12.86 -15.99 -2.59
CA TYR A 176 11.75 -15.96 -3.55
C TYR A 176 11.68 -17.22 -4.44
N ALA A 177 12.81 -17.68 -4.97
CA ALA A 177 12.86 -18.78 -5.94
C ALA A 177 13.25 -20.14 -5.35
N LYS A 178 14.01 -20.13 -4.25
CA LYS A 178 14.60 -21.34 -3.67
C LYS A 178 14.69 -21.29 -2.16
N PHE A 179 14.83 -22.45 -1.55
CA PHE A 179 15.07 -22.64 -0.12
C PHE A 179 16.15 -23.69 0.12
N GLY A 180 16.77 -23.69 1.30
CA GLY A 180 17.83 -24.62 1.65
C GLY A 180 18.97 -23.96 2.41
N ASN A 181 20.14 -24.57 2.41
CA ASN A 181 21.34 -24.03 3.04
C ASN A 181 22.58 -24.61 2.33
N PRO A 182 23.80 -24.09 2.61
CA PRO A 182 25.02 -24.62 1.99
C PRO A 182 25.32 -26.09 2.29
N THR A 183 24.78 -26.64 3.38
CA THR A 183 25.05 -28.02 3.85
C THR A 183 24.17 -29.06 3.16
N ASP A 184 22.87 -28.79 3.05
CA ASP A 184 21.84 -29.67 2.49
C ASP A 184 21.56 -29.39 1.00
N GLY A 185 22.22 -28.36 0.45
CA GLY A 185 21.96 -27.83 -0.87
C GLY A 185 20.71 -26.94 -0.96
N TRP A 186 20.47 -26.45 -2.17
CA TRP A 186 19.34 -25.58 -2.49
C TRP A 186 18.29 -26.34 -3.30
N LYS A 187 17.02 -26.13 -2.96
CA LYS A 187 15.85 -26.70 -3.63
C LYS A 187 14.98 -25.58 -4.19
N LEU A 188 14.36 -25.83 -5.35
CA LEU A 188 13.34 -24.94 -5.91
C LEU A 188 11.98 -25.24 -5.27
N TYR A 189 11.11 -24.26 -5.22
CA TYR A 189 9.71 -24.51 -4.88
C TYR A 189 9.00 -25.29 -6.00
N PRO A 190 7.98 -26.11 -5.69
CA PRO A 190 7.24 -26.86 -6.71
C PRO A 190 6.54 -25.97 -7.74
N GLU A 191 6.03 -24.83 -7.28
CA GLU A 191 5.34 -23.88 -8.15
C GLU A 191 6.33 -22.97 -8.87
N SER A 192 6.12 -22.86 -10.19
CA SER A 192 6.88 -21.94 -11.03
C SER A 192 6.61 -20.50 -10.61
N ARG A 193 7.67 -19.78 -10.24
CA ARG A 193 7.57 -18.35 -9.90
C ARG A 193 7.36 -17.50 -11.16
N SER A 194 6.67 -16.36 -11.06
CA SER A 194 6.40 -15.49 -12.22
C SER A 194 7.66 -14.82 -12.79
N SER A 195 8.70 -14.67 -11.97
CA SER A 195 9.90 -13.92 -12.31
C SER A 195 11.16 -14.75 -12.01
N VAL A 196 12.29 -14.33 -12.58
CA VAL A 196 13.60 -14.94 -12.37
C VAL A 196 14.53 -13.91 -11.72
N GLU A 197 15.27 -14.36 -10.72
CA GLU A 197 16.34 -13.58 -10.10
C GLU A 197 17.58 -13.64 -11.01
N THR A 198 18.01 -12.50 -11.56
CA THR A 198 19.19 -12.40 -12.43
C THR A 198 20.42 -11.89 -11.69
N SER A 199 20.21 -11.14 -10.61
CA SER A 199 21.23 -10.78 -9.62
C SER A 199 20.57 -10.60 -8.25
N ASP A 200 21.37 -10.41 -7.20
CA ASP A 200 20.84 -10.23 -5.84
C ASP A 200 19.86 -9.06 -5.70
N VAL A 201 19.93 -8.08 -6.61
CA VAL A 201 19.14 -6.84 -6.65
C VAL A 201 18.34 -6.66 -7.95
N CYS A 202 18.21 -7.71 -8.76
CA CYS A 202 17.52 -7.64 -10.04
C CYS A 202 16.66 -8.87 -10.33
N PHE A 203 15.40 -8.62 -10.68
CA PHE A 203 14.44 -9.61 -11.13
C PHE A 203 13.97 -9.27 -12.54
N VAL A 204 13.63 -10.30 -13.30
CA VAL A 204 13.12 -10.19 -14.66
C VAL A 204 11.85 -11.03 -14.79
N ASP A 205 10.83 -10.48 -15.42
CA ASP A 205 9.62 -11.23 -15.75
C ASP A 205 9.96 -12.41 -16.67
N ARG A 206 9.33 -13.57 -16.47
CA ARG A 206 9.57 -14.71 -17.36
C ARG A 206 9.00 -14.53 -18.76
N SER A 207 8.09 -13.59 -18.96
CA SER A 207 7.52 -13.31 -20.28
C SER A 207 8.39 -12.38 -21.14
N LEU A 208 9.52 -11.88 -20.62
CA LEU A 208 10.53 -11.10 -21.35
C LEU A 208 11.36 -12.01 -22.25
#